data_AF-A0A9E5Q6V4-F1
#
_entry.id   AF-A0A9E5Q6V4-F1
#
_cell.length_a   1.000
_cell.length_b   1.000
_cell.length_c   1.000
_cell.angle_alpha   90.00
_cell.angle_beta   90.00
_cell.angle_gamma   90.00
#
_symmetry.space_group_name_H-M   'P 1'
#
loop_
_entity.id
_entity.type
_entity.pdbx_description
1 polymer ?
#
loop_
_entity_poly.entity_id
_entity_poly.type
_entity_poly.pdbx_seq_one_letter_code
_entity_poly.pdbx_strand_id
1 'polypeptide(L)'
;MPYAIGLAGKGGTGKTTIAGMLIKYLVEQGKTPVLGVDADSNANLNEVLGLKVEETLGEAREEMKVGVAAGMTKDVFMEMKLEQAVVEAKGFDLIVMGRPEGAGCYCAANTLLTQYLDRLINNYAYVVIDNEAGMEHISRLTTNNIDLLLIVSDPSRRGIQSAARIVALTSELALDIKQKLLIINQAKEEQLETIEKT
;
A
#
# COMPACT_ATOMS: atom_id res chain seq x y z
N MET A 1 -6.60 14.01 9.11
CA MET A 1 -5.59 13.23 8.37
C MET A 1 -5.36 11.94 9.14
N PRO A 2 -5.46 10.79 8.46
CA PRO A 2 -5.16 9.49 9.07
C PRO A 2 -3.69 9.40 9.47
N TYR A 3 -3.39 8.48 10.38
CA TYR A 3 -2.01 8.07 10.64
C TYR A 3 -1.58 7.06 9.57
N ALA A 4 -0.66 7.45 8.69
CA ALA A 4 -0.24 6.67 7.53
C ALA A 4 1.00 5.81 7.83
N ILE A 5 0.88 4.50 7.63
CA ILE A 5 1.95 3.52 7.84
C ILE A 5 2.26 2.83 6.51
N GLY A 6 3.47 3.05 5.98
CA GLY A 6 3.94 2.37 4.78
C GLY A 6 4.84 1.20 5.12
N LEU A 7 4.73 0.10 4.37
CA LEU A 7 5.67 -1.02 4.41
C LEU A 7 6.52 -1.03 3.15
N ALA A 8 7.83 -1.21 3.29
CA ALA A 8 8.77 -1.32 2.18
C ALA A 8 9.80 -2.40 2.46
N GLY A 9 10.46 -2.92 1.43
CA GLY A 9 11.43 -4.01 1.60
C GLY A 9 11.52 -4.92 0.38
N LYS A 10 12.57 -5.74 0.35
CA LYS A 10 12.78 -6.72 -0.72
C LYS A 10 11.64 -7.75 -0.77
N GLY A 11 11.32 -8.28 -1.95
CA GLY A 11 10.39 -9.40 -2.10
C GLY A 11 10.76 -10.61 -1.21
N GLY A 12 9.76 -11.26 -0.63
CA GLY A 12 9.93 -12.45 0.23
C GLY A 12 10.36 -12.19 1.68
N THR A 13 10.51 -10.92 2.09
CA THR A 13 10.89 -10.56 3.47
C THR A 13 9.72 -10.60 4.48
N GLY A 14 8.48 -10.78 4.00
CA GLY A 14 7.29 -10.89 4.84
C GLY A 14 6.52 -9.58 5.07
N LYS A 15 6.68 -8.58 4.20
CA LYS A 15 5.96 -7.28 4.26
C LYS A 15 4.44 -7.46 4.38
N THR A 16 3.82 -8.12 3.42
CA THR A 16 2.37 -8.37 3.38
C THR A 16 1.87 -9.07 4.64
N THR A 17 2.64 -10.02 5.17
CA THR A 17 2.31 -10.70 6.42
C THR A 17 2.31 -9.70 7.59
N ILE A 18 3.36 -8.88 7.70
CA ILE A 18 3.45 -7.85 8.74
C ILE A 18 2.35 -6.79 8.56
N ALA A 19 2.01 -6.39 7.33
CA ALA A 19 0.93 -5.46 7.04
C ALA A 19 -0.41 -6.01 7.54
N GLY A 20 -0.74 -7.27 7.21
CA GLY A 20 -1.96 -7.92 7.67
C GLY A 20 -2.00 -8.08 9.19
N MET A 21 -0.87 -8.44 9.83
CA MET A 21 -0.78 -8.50 11.30
C MET A 21 -0.96 -7.13 11.94
N LEU A 22 -0.39 -6.08 11.36
CA LEU A 22 -0.52 -4.70 11.84
C LEU A 22 -1.96 -4.22 11.76
N ILE A 23 -2.65 -4.47 10.64
CA ILE A 23 -4.08 -4.13 10.49
C ILE A 23 -4.90 -4.84 11.57
N LYS A 24 -4.73 -6.15 11.73
CA LYS A 24 -5.43 -6.92 12.78
C LYS A 24 -5.14 -6.37 14.18
N TYR A 25 -3.88 -6.08 14.49
CA TYR A 25 -3.48 -5.49 15.76
C TYR A 25 -4.16 -4.13 16.00
N LEU A 26 -4.16 -3.23 15.01
CA LEU A 26 -4.83 -1.93 15.14
C LEU A 26 -6.33 -2.11 15.46
N VAL A 27 -7.01 -2.99 14.73
CA VAL A 27 -8.43 -3.29 14.96
C VAL A 27 -8.66 -3.85 16.38
N GLU A 28 -7.85 -4.81 16.82
CA GLU A 28 -7.93 -5.41 18.16
C GLU A 28 -7.68 -4.39 19.29
N GLN A 29 -6.83 -3.38 19.05
CA GLN A 29 -6.58 -2.29 19.99
C GLN A 29 -7.64 -1.17 19.93
N GLY A 30 -8.73 -1.36 19.17
CA GLY A 30 -9.78 -0.35 19.00
C GLY A 30 -9.37 0.86 18.15
N LYS A 31 -8.23 0.78 17.45
CA LYS A 31 -7.69 1.84 16.57
C LYS A 31 -8.33 1.74 15.19
N THR A 32 -9.62 2.02 15.12
CA THR A 32 -10.48 1.91 13.93
C THR A 32 -11.09 3.25 13.55
N PRO A 33 -11.56 3.46 12.30
CA PRO A 33 -11.46 2.55 11.15
C PRO A 33 -10.06 2.54 10.52
N VAL A 34 -9.64 1.38 10.01
CA VAL A 34 -8.35 1.16 9.34
C VAL A 34 -8.58 0.92 7.85
N LEU A 35 -7.80 1.55 6.98
CA LEU A 35 -7.75 1.21 5.56
C LEU A 35 -6.46 0.46 5.24
N GLY A 36 -6.58 -0.76 4.73
CA GLY A 36 -5.50 -1.47 4.05
C GLY A 36 -5.43 -1.05 2.59
N VAL A 37 -4.24 -0.74 2.09
CA VAL A 37 -3.98 -0.50 0.66
C VAL A 37 -2.94 -1.49 0.20
N ASP A 38 -3.35 -2.45 -0.64
CA ASP A 38 -2.43 -3.34 -1.34
C ASP A 38 -1.97 -2.65 -2.63
N ALA A 39 -0.75 -2.10 -2.60
CA ALA A 39 -0.13 -1.45 -3.73
C ALA A 39 0.67 -2.41 -4.64
N ASP A 40 0.65 -3.71 -4.34
CA ASP A 40 1.27 -4.75 -5.17
C ASP A 40 0.36 -5.14 -6.35
N SER A 41 1.00 -5.46 -7.47
CA SER A 41 0.33 -5.95 -8.67
C SER A 41 -0.24 -7.36 -8.53
N ASN A 42 0.25 -8.15 -7.57
CA ASN A 42 -0.10 -9.55 -7.37
C ASN A 42 -1.22 -9.79 -6.34
N ALA A 43 -1.73 -8.75 -5.67
CA ALA A 43 -2.85 -8.80 -4.71
C ALA A 43 -2.69 -9.92 -3.66
N ASN A 44 -1.84 -9.70 -2.66
CA ASN A 44 -1.52 -10.70 -1.64
C ASN A 44 -2.11 -10.36 -0.26
N LEU A 45 -2.43 -9.09 0.00
CA LEU A 45 -2.87 -8.64 1.32
C LEU A 45 -4.30 -9.13 1.64
N ASN A 46 -5.16 -9.22 0.64
CA ASN A 46 -6.50 -9.79 0.78
C ASN A 46 -6.45 -11.25 1.26
N GLU A 47 -5.52 -12.07 0.76
CA GLU A 47 -5.39 -13.46 1.18
C GLU A 47 -4.97 -13.55 2.65
N VAL A 48 -4.02 -12.72 3.08
CA VAL A 48 -3.57 -12.64 4.49
C VAL A 48 -4.70 -12.21 5.43
N LEU A 49 -5.58 -11.33 4.95
CA LEU A 49 -6.74 -10.83 5.70
C LEU A 49 -7.96 -11.74 5.59
N GLY A 50 -7.95 -12.74 4.69
CA GLY A 50 -9.07 -13.66 4.47
C GLY A 50 -10.23 -13.03 3.71
N LEU A 51 -9.96 -12.06 2.84
CA LEU A 51 -10.93 -11.33 2.05
C LEU A 51 -10.94 -11.79 0.58
N LYS A 52 -12.11 -11.72 -0.04
CA LYS A 52 -12.26 -11.87 -1.49
C LYS A 52 -12.28 -10.48 -2.12
N VAL A 53 -11.53 -10.32 -3.20
CA VAL A 53 -11.48 -9.08 -3.98
C VAL A 53 -12.18 -9.36 -5.29
N GLU A 54 -13.22 -8.57 -5.58
CA GLU A 54 -14.01 -8.70 -6.81
C GLU A 54 -13.63 -7.64 -7.85
N GLU A 55 -13.26 -6.44 -7.40
CA GLU A 55 -12.81 -5.34 -8.26
C GLU A 55 -11.51 -4.72 -7.73
N THR A 56 -10.64 -4.29 -8.65
CA THR A 56 -9.39 -3.59 -8.36
C THR A 56 -9.35 -2.22 -9.02
N LEU A 57 -8.50 -1.32 -8.51
CA LEU A 57 -8.29 -0.02 -9.16
C LEU A 57 -7.59 -0.13 -10.52
N GLY A 58 -6.94 -1.26 -10.80
CA GLY A 58 -6.34 -1.59 -12.09
C GLY A 58 -7.40 -1.75 -13.17
N GLU A 59 -8.45 -2.50 -12.86
CA GLU A 59 -9.59 -2.73 -13.75
C GLU A 59 -10.38 -1.44 -13.97
N ALA A 60 -10.65 -0.67 -12.91
CA ALA A 60 -11.31 0.63 -13.00
C ALA A 60 -10.58 1.59 -13.98
N ARG A 61 -9.25 1.60 -13.95
CA ARG A 61 -8.42 2.40 -14.87
C ARG A 61 -8.55 1.94 -16.32
N GLU A 62 -8.65 0.64 -16.58
CA GLU A 62 -8.80 0.11 -17.94
C GLU A 62 -10.21 0.34 -18.48
N GLU A 63 -11.25 0.13 -17.66
CA GLU A 63 -12.63 0.38 -18.07
C GLU A 63 -12.87 1.86 -18.43
N MET A 64 -12.37 2.80 -17.63
CA MET A 64 -12.50 4.24 -17.92
C MET A 64 -11.86 4.64 -19.27
N LYS A 65 -10.83 3.91 -19.69
CA LYS A 65 -10.14 4.11 -20.96
C LYS A 65 -10.97 3.60 -22.14
N VAL A 66 -11.66 2.46 -21.99
CA VAL A 66 -12.57 1.90 -23.02
C VAL A 66 -13.76 2.85 -23.25
N GLY A 67 -14.27 3.45 -22.18
CA GLY A 67 -15.34 4.43 -22.25
C GLY A 67 -16.34 4.25 -21.11
N VAL A 68 -17.16 5.27 -20.88
CA VAL A 68 -18.18 5.26 -19.82
C VAL A 68 -19.58 5.20 -20.44
N ALA A 69 -20.54 4.71 -19.68
CA ALA A 69 -21.92 4.57 -20.13
C ALA A 69 -22.54 5.91 -20.58
N ALA A 70 -23.47 5.85 -21.54
CA ALA A 70 -24.13 7.04 -22.05
C ALA A 70 -24.88 7.78 -20.94
N GLY A 71 -24.57 9.07 -20.75
CA GLY A 71 -25.14 9.90 -19.68
C GLY A 71 -24.29 9.97 -18.39
N MET A 72 -23.19 9.21 -18.31
CA MET A 72 -22.26 9.23 -17.19
C MET A 72 -20.98 10.00 -17.55
N THR A 73 -20.43 10.76 -16.60
CA THR A 73 -19.12 11.39 -16.75
C THR A 73 -18.01 10.44 -16.28
N LYS A 74 -16.78 10.63 -16.76
CA LYS A 74 -15.64 9.82 -16.30
C LYS A 74 -15.32 10.00 -14.81
N ASP A 75 -15.67 11.16 -14.27
CA ASP A 75 -15.52 11.51 -12.85
C ASP A 75 -16.43 10.63 -11.98
N VAL A 76 -17.75 10.65 -12.28
CA VAL A 76 -18.76 9.81 -11.61
C VAL A 76 -18.45 8.32 -11.78
N PHE A 77 -17.99 7.91 -12.95
CA PHE A 77 -17.58 6.53 -13.20
C PHE A 77 -16.42 6.10 -12.29
N MET A 78 -15.39 6.95 -12.15
CA MET A 78 -14.22 6.64 -11.33
C MET A 78 -14.56 6.61 -9.85
N GLU A 79 -15.41 7.53 -9.38
CA GLU A 79 -15.92 7.53 -8.01
C GLU A 79 -16.68 6.24 -7.69
N MET A 80 -17.63 5.87 -8.55
CA MET A 80 -18.39 4.63 -8.42
C MET A 80 -17.47 3.40 -8.39
N LYS A 81 -16.49 3.34 -9.30
CA LYS A 81 -15.54 2.22 -9.36
C LYS A 81 -14.62 2.15 -8.16
N LEU A 82 -14.21 3.30 -7.62
CA LEU A 82 -13.45 3.34 -6.38
C LEU A 82 -14.27 2.75 -5.23
N GLU A 83 -15.53 3.15 -5.08
CA GLU A 83 -16.43 2.61 -4.05
C GLU A 83 -16.63 1.10 -4.21
N GLN A 84 -16.81 0.60 -5.44
CA GLN A 84 -16.94 -0.83 -5.73
C GLN A 84 -15.68 -1.63 -5.42
N ALA A 85 -14.50 -1.01 -5.54
CA ALA A 85 -13.22 -1.65 -5.24
C ALA A 85 -12.89 -1.69 -3.74
N VAL A 86 -13.66 -1.00 -2.88
CA VAL A 86 -13.49 -1.09 -1.43
C VAL A 86 -14.11 -2.39 -0.93
N VAL A 87 -13.28 -3.25 -0.37
CA VAL A 87 -13.73 -4.47 0.30
C VAL A 87 -13.92 -4.18 1.79
N GLU A 88 -15.17 -4.08 2.21
CA GLU A 88 -15.52 -3.79 3.61
C GLU A 88 -15.34 -5.01 4.52
N ALA A 89 -14.77 -4.79 5.71
CA ALA A 89 -14.66 -5.81 6.73
C ALA A 89 -14.87 -5.24 8.15
N LYS A 90 -14.89 -6.12 9.15
CA LYS A 90 -15.16 -5.70 10.53
C LYS A 90 -13.97 -4.92 11.10
N GLY A 91 -14.09 -3.60 11.12
CA GLY A 91 -13.13 -2.67 11.74
C GLY A 91 -12.02 -2.18 10.81
N PHE A 92 -11.95 -2.73 9.59
CA PHE A 92 -11.03 -2.29 8.56
C PHE A 92 -11.64 -2.52 7.18
N ASP A 93 -11.20 -1.74 6.21
CA ASP A 93 -11.53 -1.90 4.80
C ASP A 93 -10.24 -2.13 4.00
N LEU A 94 -10.37 -2.70 2.80
CA LEU A 94 -9.23 -3.01 1.94
C LEU A 94 -9.46 -2.48 0.53
N ILE A 95 -8.43 -1.86 -0.04
CA ILE A 95 -8.36 -1.52 -1.46
C ILE A 95 -7.16 -2.22 -2.08
N VAL A 96 -7.38 -2.79 -3.26
CA VAL A 96 -6.32 -3.43 -4.04
C VAL A 96 -6.06 -2.61 -5.31
N MET A 97 -4.81 -2.20 -5.49
CA MET A 97 -4.40 -1.40 -6.64
C MET A 97 -4.50 -2.17 -7.95
N GLY A 98 -4.12 -3.45 -7.94
CA GLY A 98 -4.12 -4.32 -9.11
C GLY A 98 -3.18 -3.88 -10.24
N ARG A 99 -2.86 -4.82 -11.13
CA ARG A 99 -2.08 -4.53 -12.33
C ARG A 99 -3.00 -3.97 -13.44
N PRO A 100 -2.67 -2.83 -14.06
CA PRO A 100 -3.35 -2.43 -15.30
C PRO A 100 -2.97 -3.40 -16.44
N GLU A 101 -3.95 -3.91 -17.17
CA GLU A 101 -3.74 -4.94 -18.21
C GLU A 101 -3.43 -4.38 -19.61
N GLY A 102 -3.30 -3.05 -19.78
CA GLY A 102 -3.16 -2.41 -21.09
C GLY A 102 -1.88 -1.60 -21.31
N ALA A 103 -1.47 -1.48 -22.58
CA ALA A 103 -0.58 -0.40 -23.02
C ALA A 103 -1.40 0.90 -23.16
N GLY A 104 -0.90 2.02 -22.65
CA GLY A 104 -1.58 3.30 -22.85
C GLY A 104 -1.22 4.41 -21.86
N CYS A 105 -1.77 5.59 -22.13
CA CYS A 105 -1.68 6.75 -21.26
C CYS A 105 -2.80 6.71 -20.21
N TYR A 106 -2.42 6.55 -18.93
CA TYR A 106 -3.35 6.48 -17.80
C TYR A 106 -3.44 7.80 -17.03
N CYS A 107 -2.87 8.90 -17.55
CA CYS A 107 -2.76 10.16 -16.81
C CYS A 107 -4.12 10.67 -16.28
N ALA A 108 -5.15 10.70 -17.12
CA ALA A 108 -6.47 11.17 -16.70
C ALA A 108 -7.13 10.27 -15.64
N ALA A 109 -7.02 8.95 -15.81
CA ALA A 109 -7.55 7.99 -14.84
C ALA A 109 -6.80 8.07 -13.50
N ASN A 110 -5.47 8.18 -13.54
CA ASN A 110 -4.64 8.32 -12.35
C ASN A 110 -4.94 9.62 -11.61
N THR A 111 -5.12 10.76 -12.29
CA THR A 111 -5.46 12.02 -11.63
C THR A 111 -6.79 11.93 -10.88
N LEU A 112 -7.83 11.36 -11.50
CA LEU A 112 -9.12 11.17 -10.84
C LEU A 112 -9.00 10.17 -9.68
N LEU A 113 -8.34 9.03 -9.92
CA LEU A 113 -8.13 8.01 -8.92
C LEU A 113 -7.42 8.56 -7.68
N THR A 114 -6.32 9.28 -7.84
CA THR A 114 -5.58 9.90 -6.73
C THR A 114 -6.48 10.88 -5.97
N GLN A 115 -7.24 11.73 -6.67
CA GLN A 115 -8.16 12.68 -6.03
C GLN A 115 -9.22 11.99 -5.17
N TYR A 116 -9.83 10.92 -5.67
CA TYR A 116 -10.88 10.19 -4.95
C TYR A 116 -10.31 9.30 -3.84
N LEU A 117 -9.16 8.66 -4.07
CA LEU A 117 -8.44 7.92 -3.03
C LEU A 117 -8.06 8.83 -1.86
N ASP A 118 -7.52 10.03 -2.13
CA ASP A 118 -7.19 10.99 -1.08
C ASP A 118 -8.43 11.39 -0.26
N ARG A 119 -9.59 11.56 -0.89
CA ARG A 119 -10.86 11.81 -0.18
C ARG A 119 -11.27 10.63 0.68
N LEU A 120 -11.21 9.42 0.13
CA LEU A 120 -11.57 8.19 0.82
C LEU A 120 -10.69 7.95 2.05
N ILE A 121 -9.37 8.08 1.88
CA ILE A 121 -8.35 7.93 2.93
C ILE A 121 -8.61 8.85 4.13
N ASN A 122 -9.14 10.04 3.91
CA ASN A 122 -9.46 10.99 4.98
C ASN A 122 -10.61 10.54 5.90
N ASN A 123 -11.38 9.52 5.52
CA ASN A 123 -12.42 8.93 6.36
C ASN A 123 -11.87 7.91 7.38
N TYR A 124 -10.58 7.56 7.30
CA TYR A 124 -9.94 6.58 8.16
C TYR A 124 -9.11 7.20 9.27
N ALA A 125 -8.98 6.49 10.39
CA ALA A 125 -8.07 6.88 11.47
C ALA A 125 -6.64 6.43 11.18
N TYR A 126 -6.49 5.27 10.54
CA TYR A 126 -5.21 4.67 10.19
C TYR A 126 -5.24 4.17 8.75
N VAL A 127 -4.13 4.31 8.03
CA VAL A 127 -3.93 3.71 6.72
C VAL A 127 -2.66 2.87 6.74
N VAL A 128 -2.75 1.62 6.28
CA VAL A 128 -1.63 0.70 6.17
C VAL A 128 -1.42 0.38 4.69
N ILE A 129 -0.29 0.81 4.15
CA ILE A 129 0.06 0.65 2.73
C ILE A 129 1.09 -0.46 2.61
N ASP A 130 0.69 -1.61 2.04
CA ASP A 130 1.62 -2.68 1.67
C ASP A 130 2.12 -2.42 0.25
N ASN A 131 3.41 -2.16 0.11
CA ASN A 131 4.00 -1.74 -1.15
C ASN A 131 4.91 -2.83 -1.73
N GLU A 132 4.91 -2.99 -3.05
CA GLU A 132 5.86 -3.85 -3.75
C GLU A 132 7.30 -3.28 -3.61
N ALA A 133 8.32 -4.02 -4.05
CA ALA A 133 9.73 -3.64 -3.91
C ALA A 133 10.10 -2.38 -4.73
N GLY A 134 9.68 -1.21 -4.27
CA GLY A 134 9.91 0.09 -4.92
C GLY A 134 8.90 1.13 -4.43
N MET A 135 9.33 2.34 -4.09
CA MET A 135 8.48 3.39 -3.48
C MET A 135 7.64 4.18 -4.52
N GLU A 136 7.69 3.81 -5.79
CA GLU A 136 7.06 4.54 -6.91
C GLU A 136 5.53 4.52 -6.91
N HIS A 137 4.91 3.53 -6.26
CA HIS A 137 3.46 3.48 -6.09
C HIS A 137 3.03 4.44 -4.97
N ILE A 138 3.78 4.49 -3.87
CA ILE A 138 3.52 5.40 -2.74
C ILE A 138 3.56 6.87 -3.17
N SER A 139 4.51 7.29 -4.01
CA SER A 139 4.60 8.69 -4.47
C SER A 139 3.49 9.13 -5.42
N ARG A 140 2.70 8.18 -5.95
CA ARG A 140 1.61 8.43 -6.91
C ARG A 140 0.21 8.32 -6.31
N LEU A 141 0.08 7.62 -5.18
CA LEU A 141 -1.22 7.19 -4.66
C LEU A 141 -1.80 8.09 -3.57
N THR A 142 -0.96 8.80 -2.83
CA THR A 142 -1.43 9.59 -1.67
C THR A 142 -0.64 10.87 -1.52
N THR A 143 -1.20 11.84 -0.78
CA THR A 143 -0.42 12.92 -0.15
C THR A 143 0.90 12.37 0.41
N ASN A 144 2.01 13.01 0.07
CA ASN A 144 3.41 12.59 0.32
C ASN A 144 3.80 12.39 1.81
N ASN A 145 2.84 12.27 2.72
CA ASN A 145 3.04 12.24 4.16
C ASN A 145 2.87 10.81 4.69
N ILE A 146 3.98 10.19 5.08
CA ILE A 146 4.00 8.90 5.78
C ILE A 146 4.42 9.17 7.22
N ASP A 147 3.56 8.87 8.19
CA ASP A 147 3.91 9.02 9.60
C ASP A 147 4.96 7.98 10.03
N LEU A 148 4.83 6.75 9.51
CA LEU A 148 5.73 5.65 9.84
C LEU A 148 6.03 4.79 8.60
N LEU A 149 7.31 4.72 8.22
CA LEU A 149 7.80 3.77 7.22
C LEU A 149 8.45 2.58 7.93
N LEU A 150 7.86 1.39 7.77
CA LEU A 150 8.41 0.11 8.21
C LEU A 150 9.17 -0.56 7.06
N ILE A 151 10.49 -0.63 7.20
CA ILE A 151 11.35 -1.28 6.23
C ILE A 151 11.59 -2.71 6.70
N VAL A 152 11.11 -3.70 5.96
CA VAL A 152 11.24 -5.11 6.31
C VAL A 152 12.40 -5.74 5.52
N SER A 153 13.29 -6.42 6.24
CA SER A 153 14.42 -7.14 5.68
C SER A 153 14.50 -8.56 6.25
N ASP A 154 15.12 -9.46 5.49
CA ASP A 154 15.68 -10.70 6.04
C ASP A 154 17.04 -10.40 6.73
N PRO A 155 17.61 -11.31 7.55
CA PRO A 155 18.90 -11.08 8.20
C PRO A 155 20.09 -11.20 7.23
N SER A 156 19.85 -11.40 5.93
CA SER A 156 20.92 -11.55 4.97
C SER A 156 21.57 -10.19 4.66
N ARG A 157 22.87 -10.20 4.36
CA ARG A 157 23.58 -8.99 3.91
C ARG A 157 22.88 -8.30 2.72
N ARG A 158 22.28 -9.09 1.81
CA ARG A 158 21.54 -8.57 0.66
C ARG A 158 20.23 -7.91 1.07
N GLY A 159 19.54 -8.44 2.07
CA GLY A 159 18.36 -7.82 2.66
C GLY A 159 18.69 -6.46 3.27
N ILE A 160 19.69 -6.42 4.14
CA ILE A 160 20.14 -5.19 4.83
C ILE A 160 20.57 -4.12 3.81
N GLN A 161 21.34 -4.51 2.79
CA GLN A 161 21.70 -3.61 1.68
C GLN A 161 20.48 -3.10 0.91
N SER A 162 19.45 -3.93 0.73
CA SER A 162 18.20 -3.51 0.07
C SER A 162 17.43 -2.51 0.94
N ALA A 163 17.38 -2.73 2.26
CA ALA A 163 16.81 -1.77 3.21
C ALA A 163 17.53 -0.42 3.16
N ALA A 164 18.87 -0.41 3.13
CA ALA A 164 19.66 0.81 2.99
C ALA A 164 19.35 1.55 1.67
N ARG A 165 19.18 0.83 0.56
CA ARG A 165 18.77 1.43 -0.72
C ARG A 165 17.37 2.05 -0.66
N ILE A 166 16.41 1.41 0.01
CA ILE A 166 15.07 1.98 0.21
C ILE A 166 15.16 3.28 1.00
N VAL A 167 15.98 3.34 2.07
CA VAL A 167 16.22 4.57 2.81
C VAL A 167 16.77 5.66 1.90
N ALA A 168 17.74 5.35 1.03
CA ALA A 168 18.26 6.32 0.06
C ALA A 168 17.17 6.81 -0.93
N LEU A 169 16.37 5.89 -1.48
CA LEU A 169 15.27 6.22 -2.41
C LEU A 169 14.22 7.14 -1.77
N THR A 170 13.92 6.97 -0.48
CA THR A 170 12.96 7.85 0.19
C THR A 170 13.42 9.32 0.22
N SER A 171 14.73 9.57 0.25
CA SER A 171 15.30 10.91 0.18
C SER A 171 15.28 11.48 -1.25
N GLU A 172 15.51 10.63 -2.25
CA GLU A 172 15.46 11.03 -3.67
C GLU A 172 14.05 11.39 -4.13
N LEU A 173 13.04 10.66 -3.64
CA LEU A 173 11.63 10.87 -3.98
C LEU A 173 10.97 12.02 -3.19
N ALA A 174 11.72 12.71 -2.33
CA ALA A 174 11.24 13.83 -1.50
C ALA A 174 9.95 13.50 -0.71
N LEU A 175 9.85 12.26 -0.21
CA LEU A 175 8.72 11.83 0.62
C LEU A 175 8.83 12.45 2.02
N ASP A 176 7.74 13.01 2.52
CA ASP A 176 7.66 13.51 3.90
C ASP A 176 7.39 12.34 4.85
N ILE A 177 8.48 11.75 5.36
CA ILE A 177 8.43 10.60 6.25
C ILE A 177 8.86 11.02 7.65
N LYS A 178 7.94 11.00 8.62
CA LYS A 178 8.23 11.43 9.99
C LYS A 178 9.14 10.46 10.73
N GLN A 179 8.92 9.16 10.54
CA GLN A 179 9.71 8.11 11.21
C GLN A 179 9.98 6.93 10.28
N LYS A 180 11.21 6.40 10.31
CA LYS A 180 11.64 5.21 9.59
C LYS A 180 12.12 4.17 10.59
N LEU A 181 11.61 2.94 10.51
CA LEU A 181 12.04 1.82 11.36
C LEU A 181 12.42 0.62 10.48
N LEU A 182 13.43 -0.14 10.93
CA LEU A 182 13.86 -1.38 10.29
C LEU A 182 13.35 -2.58 11.09
N ILE A 183 12.69 -3.51 10.42
CA ILE A 183 12.27 -4.80 10.96
C ILE A 183 13.12 -5.87 10.29
N ILE A 184 13.96 -6.55 11.06
CA ILE A 184 14.64 -7.76 10.60
C ILE A 184 13.74 -8.95 10.90
N ASN A 185 13.08 -9.44 9.86
CA ASN A 185 12.20 -10.60 9.92
C ASN A 185 12.98 -11.89 9.62
N GLN A 186 12.42 -13.04 10.04
CA GLN A 186 13.01 -14.38 9.82
C GLN A 186 14.45 -14.53 10.40
N ALA A 187 14.83 -13.72 11.39
CA ALA A 187 16.11 -13.84 12.07
C ALA A 187 16.09 -15.00 13.07
N LYS A 188 17.19 -15.75 13.13
CA LYS A 188 17.47 -16.70 14.21
C LYS A 188 18.23 -16.00 15.33
N GLU A 189 18.06 -16.47 16.57
CA GLU A 189 18.73 -15.89 17.75
C GLU A 189 20.26 -15.81 17.58
N GLU A 190 20.87 -16.82 16.97
CA GLU A 190 22.31 -16.90 16.69
C GLU A 190 22.84 -15.77 15.78
N GLN A 191 21.96 -15.08 15.06
CA GLN A 191 22.32 -14.05 14.09
C GLN A 191 22.31 -12.63 14.67
N LEU A 192 21.79 -12.46 15.90
CA LEU A 192 21.60 -11.13 16.52
C LEU A 192 22.91 -10.33 16.59
N GLU A 193 23.99 -10.91 17.10
CA GLU A 193 25.29 -10.23 17.20
C GLU A 193 25.88 -9.81 15.85
N THR A 194 25.54 -10.54 14.77
CA THR A 194 26.04 -10.25 13.43
C THR A 194 25.24 -9.12 12.79
N ILE A 195 23.93 -9.09 13.04
CA ILE A 195 23.02 -8.05 12.54
C ILE A 195 23.36 -6.69 13.17
N GLU A 196 23.63 -6.64 14.48
CA GLU A 196 23.99 -5.38 15.16
C GLU A 196 25.29 -4.74 14.64
N LYS A 197 26.18 -5.54 14.04
CA LYS A 197 27.47 -5.08 13.52
C LYS A 197 27.43 -4.68 12.03
N THR A 198 26.31 -4.89 11.34
CA THR A 198 26.15 -4.70 9.88
C THR A 198 25.44 -3.39 9.55
#